data_AF-E6SJB7-F1
#
_entry.id   AF-E6SJB7-F1
#
_cell.length_a   1.000
_cell.length_b   1.000
_cell.length_c   1.000
_cell.angle_alpha   90.00
_cell.angle_beta   90.00
_cell.angle_gamma   90.00
#
_symmetry.space_group_name_H-M   'P 1'
#
loop_
_entity.id
_entity.type
_entity.pdbx_description
1 polymer ?
#
loop_
_entity_poly.entity_id
_entity_poly.type
_entity_poly.pdbx_seq_one_letter_code
_entity_poly.pdbx_strand_id
1 'polypeptide(L)'
;MARPHDGRGGDAGHLNRYRTAGSWPGAQRGRRPPVARLRGIPGPATAPGGPAPGPGAGGGRPAAGHGAPAAAPDPGGAATAAGPAAPAGPAPACGPAGPGGPQGAAGFVRTDLALEAVGASHPMPGVRVEEERGQGYVVTRVTVTSPEAAQRLGKPPGRYVTIESPGFRQRDRQLQERVANVLARELGAMLPDRPDASFFVVGLGNWNATPDSLGPEVVHRLLVTRHLQEYVPENLKGGLRSVAALAPGVLGLTGIETGDVIRGIVQQIRPDMVIAVDALAARNIERIMTTIQIADTGIHPGSGVGNHRAAVTQQTLGIPVVAIGVPTVVHAHTIAYDTLDALTRSLQEQSALFRTLGQMPEADKRRLIEEVLGPAVGDLMVTPKEIDVFVEEMATVVASGLNAALHPRLDEIDLSPVFA
;
A
#
# COMPACT_ATOMS: atom_id res chain seq x y z
N MET A 1 71.69 -6.05 26.55
CA MET A 1 70.76 -5.92 27.70
C MET A 1 70.51 -4.44 27.93
N ALA A 2 69.37 -3.93 27.47
CA ALA A 2 68.89 -2.58 27.76
C ALA A 2 67.36 -2.64 27.85
N ARG A 3 66.79 -2.07 28.92
CA ARG A 3 65.35 -1.84 29.16
C ARG A 3 65.12 -0.32 29.18
N PRO A 4 63.88 0.20 29.21
CA PRO A 4 62.67 -0.19 28.48
C PRO A 4 62.04 1.04 27.76
N HIS A 5 61.10 0.82 26.85
CA HIS A 5 60.25 1.89 26.30
C HIS A 5 58.91 1.94 27.05
N ASP A 6 58.62 3.12 27.62
CA ASP A 6 57.31 3.52 28.13
C ASP A 6 56.31 3.68 26.98
N GLY A 7 55.15 3.04 27.11
CA GLY A 7 53.96 3.31 26.30
C GLY A 7 52.80 3.66 27.22
N ARG A 8 52.42 4.95 27.28
CA ARG A 8 51.16 5.42 27.84
C ARG A 8 50.56 6.51 26.95
N GLY A 9 49.25 6.39 26.73
CA GLY A 9 48.34 7.53 26.74
C GLY A 9 48.01 8.15 25.38
N GLY A 10 46.87 7.78 24.81
CA GLY A 10 46.24 8.46 23.68
C GLY A 10 44.77 8.08 23.59
N ASP A 11 43.92 8.99 24.06
CA ASP A 11 42.46 9.02 24.08
C ASP A 11 41.70 8.17 23.05
N ALA A 12 40.89 7.24 23.55
CA ALA A 12 39.73 6.70 22.85
C ALA A 12 38.48 7.43 23.36
N GLY A 13 38.13 8.54 22.71
CA GLY A 13 37.03 9.38 23.15
C GLY A 13 36.54 10.32 22.05
N HIS A 14 35.98 9.77 20.97
CA HIS A 14 34.99 10.44 20.12
C HIS A 14 34.60 9.48 18.99
N LEU A 15 33.39 8.89 19.03
CA LEU A 15 32.66 8.34 17.87
C LEU A 15 31.33 7.72 18.34
N ASN A 16 30.30 8.55 18.51
CA ASN A 16 28.90 8.15 18.27
C ASN A 16 28.00 9.40 18.40
N ARG A 17 27.57 10.01 17.29
CA ARG A 17 26.61 11.14 17.37
C ARG A 17 25.54 11.21 16.28
N TYR A 18 25.40 10.18 15.45
CA TYR A 18 24.28 10.06 14.52
C TYR A 18 23.60 8.70 14.69
N ARG A 19 22.90 8.55 15.81
CA ARG A 19 21.85 7.55 15.99
C ARG A 19 20.62 8.27 16.51
N THR A 20 19.49 8.03 15.84
CA THR A 20 18.13 8.51 16.15
C THR A 20 17.85 10.00 15.89
N ALA A 21 17.40 10.33 14.67
CA ALA A 21 16.58 11.52 14.45
C ALA A 21 15.18 11.25 15.04
N GLY A 22 15.07 11.42 16.36
CA GLY A 22 13.89 11.07 17.13
C GLY A 22 13.96 11.60 18.56
N SER A 23 14.47 12.82 18.75
CA SER A 23 14.23 13.59 19.97
C SER A 23 14.44 15.08 19.71
N TRP A 24 13.34 15.79 19.48
CA TRP A 24 13.31 17.24 19.45
C TRP A 24 13.11 17.78 20.88
N PRO A 25 13.96 18.67 21.41
CA PRO A 25 13.73 19.31 22.69
C PRO A 25 12.74 20.47 22.49
N GLY A 26 11.47 20.25 22.80
CA GLY A 26 10.45 21.31 22.72
C GLY A 26 8.99 20.91 22.99
N ALA A 27 8.65 19.63 23.09
CA ALA A 27 7.27 19.21 23.38
C ALA A 27 7.06 18.96 24.89
N GLN A 28 6.96 20.04 25.67
CA GLN A 28 6.43 19.91 27.04
C GLN A 28 4.95 19.52 26.98
N ARG A 29 4.61 18.40 27.63
CA ARG A 29 3.23 18.04 27.96
C ARG A 29 2.64 19.15 28.86
N GLY A 30 1.61 19.85 28.38
CA GLY A 30 0.94 20.87 29.18
C GLY A 30 -0.37 21.35 28.58
N ARG A 31 -1.48 20.86 29.14
CA ARG A 31 -2.78 21.52 29.33
C ARG A 31 -3.44 22.21 28.11
N ARG A 32 -4.62 21.70 27.72
CA ARG A 32 -5.57 22.39 26.83
C ARG A 32 -5.87 23.80 27.37
N PRO A 33 -5.74 24.88 26.57
CA PRO A 33 -6.33 26.16 26.90
C PRO A 33 -7.83 26.19 26.52
N PRO A 34 -8.65 26.99 27.22
CA PRO A 34 -10.10 27.03 27.00
C PRO A 34 -10.47 27.79 25.72
N VAL A 35 -11.62 27.42 25.14
CA VAL A 35 -12.23 28.05 23.96
C VAL A 35 -12.56 29.52 24.26
N ALA A 36 -11.79 30.45 23.70
CA ALA A 36 -12.09 31.87 23.74
C ALA A 36 -12.94 32.27 22.53
N ARG A 37 -14.18 32.72 22.79
CA ARG A 37 -15.05 33.37 21.81
C ARG A 37 -14.42 34.71 21.39
N LEU A 38 -14.00 34.83 20.15
CA LEU A 38 -13.57 36.11 19.58
C LEU A 38 -14.79 36.94 19.16
N ARG A 39 -15.08 37.97 19.95
CA ARG A 39 -15.87 39.15 19.58
C ARG A 39 -14.91 40.22 19.02
N GLY A 40 -15.32 40.86 17.92
CA GLY A 40 -14.97 42.25 17.62
C GLY A 40 -13.76 42.49 16.71
N ILE A 41 -14.03 42.71 15.42
CA ILE A 41 -13.24 43.61 14.56
C ILE A 41 -14.24 44.59 13.91
N PRO A 42 -13.93 45.90 13.80
CA PRO A 42 -14.90 46.95 13.53
C PRO A 42 -15.23 47.07 12.04
N GLY A 43 -16.49 47.34 11.73
CA GLY A 43 -16.95 47.64 10.38
C GLY A 43 -16.63 49.09 9.95
N PRO A 44 -16.58 49.38 8.64
CA PRO A 44 -16.46 50.74 8.14
C PRO A 44 -17.80 51.50 8.17
N ALA A 45 -17.69 52.82 8.33
CA ALA A 45 -18.71 53.79 8.70
C ALA A 45 -19.88 53.97 7.70
N THR A 46 -21.06 54.26 8.27
CA THR A 46 -22.26 54.88 7.67
C THR A 46 -21.97 56.35 7.28
N ALA A 47 -22.65 57.04 6.35
CA ALA A 47 -24.10 57.22 6.13
C ALA A 47 -24.33 58.09 4.83
N PRO A 48 -25.54 58.61 4.49
CA PRO A 48 -26.90 58.33 4.99
C PRO A 48 -27.99 58.19 3.88
N GLY A 49 -29.17 57.68 4.28
CA GLY A 49 -30.43 58.33 3.88
C GLY A 49 -31.42 57.55 2.99
N GLY A 50 -32.56 57.18 3.60
CA GLY A 50 -33.85 57.17 2.90
C GLY A 50 -34.55 55.80 2.80
N PRO A 51 -35.89 55.73 2.93
CA PRO A 51 -36.53 54.71 3.76
C PRO A 51 -37.16 53.52 2.98
N ALA A 52 -37.38 52.44 3.73
CA ALA A 52 -38.25 51.32 3.36
C ALA A 52 -39.71 51.75 3.18
N PRO A 53 -40.53 50.94 2.47
CA PRO A 53 -41.40 50.02 3.22
C PRO A 53 -41.53 48.62 2.57
N GLY A 54 -41.80 47.60 3.40
CA GLY A 54 -42.26 46.27 2.95
C GLY A 54 -43.78 46.27 2.68
N PRO A 55 -44.50 45.16 2.94
CA PRO A 55 -44.27 43.76 2.56
C PRO A 55 -45.45 43.22 1.70
N GLY A 56 -45.26 42.12 0.97
CA GLY A 56 -46.37 41.41 0.30
C GLY A 56 -45.86 40.49 -0.80
N ALA A 57 -45.95 39.17 -0.64
CA ALA A 57 -47.10 38.32 -0.90
C ALA A 57 -47.11 37.76 -2.34
N GLY A 58 -47.21 36.43 -2.42
CA GLY A 58 -47.97 35.76 -3.49
C GLY A 58 -47.22 35.43 -4.79
N GLY A 59 -46.91 34.13 -4.93
CA GLY A 59 -47.51 33.28 -5.96
C GLY A 59 -47.18 33.52 -7.45
N GLY A 60 -46.93 32.40 -8.15
CA GLY A 60 -47.36 32.27 -9.54
C GLY A 60 -46.26 32.32 -10.61
N ARG A 61 -45.85 31.12 -11.02
CA ARG A 61 -45.52 30.72 -12.42
C ARG A 61 -46.55 31.24 -13.46
N PRO A 62 -46.39 31.08 -14.80
CA PRO A 62 -45.24 30.69 -15.66
C PRO A 62 -45.20 31.46 -17.03
N ALA A 63 -44.50 30.85 -18.03
CA ALA A 63 -44.55 31.02 -19.51
C ALA A 63 -43.46 31.93 -20.11
N ALA A 64 -42.49 31.43 -20.90
CA ALA A 64 -42.53 30.81 -22.24
C ALA A 64 -42.70 31.82 -23.40
N GLY A 65 -41.80 31.78 -24.38
CA GLY A 65 -42.09 32.26 -25.75
C GLY A 65 -41.01 33.11 -26.45
N HIS A 66 -40.21 32.42 -27.28
CA HIS A 66 -39.73 32.76 -28.64
C HIS A 66 -39.32 34.19 -29.08
N GLY A 67 -38.17 34.26 -29.79
CA GLY A 67 -37.95 35.26 -30.84
C GLY A 67 -36.48 35.46 -31.25
N ALA A 68 -36.04 34.80 -32.33
CA ALA A 68 -34.94 35.23 -33.22
C ALA A 68 -35.61 35.78 -34.53
N PRO A 69 -34.95 36.45 -35.53
CA PRO A 69 -33.62 36.10 -36.10
C PRO A 69 -32.84 37.25 -36.83
N ALA A 70 -31.85 36.83 -37.65
CA ALA A 70 -31.20 37.47 -38.83
C ALA A 70 -29.82 38.15 -38.61
N ALA A 71 -28.81 38.11 -39.49
CA ALA A 71 -28.42 37.30 -40.67
C ALA A 71 -26.98 37.75 -41.09
N ALA A 72 -26.12 36.80 -41.55
CA ALA A 72 -25.03 36.78 -42.56
C ALA A 72 -24.40 38.09 -43.16
N PRO A 73 -23.18 38.09 -43.79
CA PRO A 73 -22.61 36.99 -44.59
C PRO A 73 -21.08 36.73 -44.58
N ASP A 74 -20.75 35.57 -45.16
CA ASP A 74 -19.43 34.99 -45.50
C ASP A 74 -19.04 35.32 -46.96
N PRO A 75 -17.79 35.09 -47.44
CA PRO A 75 -17.60 33.90 -48.30
C PRO A 75 -16.20 33.24 -48.38
N GLY A 76 -16.23 31.92 -48.69
CA GLY A 76 -15.26 31.17 -49.52
C GLY A 76 -14.15 30.45 -48.75
N GLY A 77 -13.91 29.13 -48.81
CA GLY A 77 -14.03 28.03 -49.80
C GLY A 77 -12.74 27.18 -49.58
N ALA A 78 -12.63 25.85 -49.60
CA ALA A 78 -13.31 24.77 -50.32
C ALA A 78 -13.14 23.42 -49.58
N ALA A 79 -13.88 22.43 -50.04
CA ALA A 79 -14.20 21.15 -49.41
C ALA A 79 -13.29 19.97 -49.80
N THR A 80 -13.29 18.92 -48.97
CA THR A 80 -13.32 17.51 -49.42
C THR A 80 -14.18 16.65 -48.48
N ALA A 81 -14.84 15.64 -49.06
CA ALA A 81 -16.07 15.01 -48.60
C ALA A 81 -15.88 13.64 -47.91
N ALA A 82 -16.80 13.28 -47.00
CA ALA A 82 -17.10 11.89 -46.59
C ALA A 82 -18.60 11.75 -46.25
N GLY A 83 -19.20 10.63 -46.68
CA GLY A 83 -20.65 10.39 -46.77
C GLY A 83 -21.41 10.09 -45.46
N PRO A 84 -22.74 9.87 -45.55
CA PRO A 84 -23.66 10.03 -44.41
C PRO A 84 -23.84 8.77 -43.54
N ALA A 85 -24.09 9.01 -42.26
CA ALA A 85 -24.35 8.04 -41.21
C ALA A 85 -25.79 7.47 -41.28
N ALA A 86 -25.92 6.18 -40.93
CA ALA A 86 -27.18 5.45 -40.79
C ALA A 86 -27.71 5.48 -39.32
N PRO A 87 -29.03 5.33 -39.09
CA PRO A 87 -29.66 5.56 -37.78
C PRO A 87 -29.50 4.40 -36.79
N ALA A 88 -29.50 4.74 -35.50
CA ALA A 88 -29.37 3.82 -34.36
C ALA A 88 -30.61 2.90 -34.17
N GLY A 89 -30.37 1.59 -34.03
CA GLY A 89 -31.37 0.58 -33.65
C GLY A 89 -31.55 0.44 -32.12
N PRO A 90 -32.63 -0.21 -31.66
CA PRO A 90 -33.01 -0.23 -30.25
C PRO A 90 -32.17 -1.23 -29.43
N ALA A 91 -31.97 -0.91 -28.14
CA ALA A 91 -31.24 -1.72 -27.17
C ALA A 91 -31.93 -3.08 -26.89
N PRO A 92 -31.18 -4.19 -26.69
CA PRO A 92 -31.79 -5.46 -26.35
C PRO A 92 -32.17 -5.54 -24.86
N ALA A 93 -33.35 -6.10 -24.62
CA ALA A 93 -33.97 -6.30 -23.31
C ALA A 93 -33.28 -7.41 -22.49
N CYS A 94 -33.21 -7.22 -21.17
CA CYS A 94 -32.84 -8.25 -20.19
C CYS A 94 -33.81 -9.43 -20.23
N GLY A 95 -33.27 -10.64 -20.42
CA GLY A 95 -33.94 -11.92 -20.14
C GLY A 95 -33.23 -12.67 -19.00
N PRO A 96 -33.92 -13.56 -18.27
CA PRO A 96 -33.39 -14.17 -17.06
C PRO A 96 -32.35 -15.24 -17.37
N ALA A 97 -31.21 -15.20 -16.68
CA ALA A 97 -30.12 -16.17 -16.82
C ALA A 97 -30.53 -17.54 -16.25
N GLY A 98 -30.50 -18.57 -17.10
CA GLY A 98 -30.58 -19.98 -16.70
C GLY A 98 -29.28 -20.47 -16.03
N PRO A 99 -29.30 -21.66 -15.38
CA PRO A 99 -28.21 -22.09 -14.51
C PRO A 99 -27.00 -22.52 -15.34
N GLY A 100 -25.94 -21.73 -15.30
CA GLY A 100 -24.65 -22.04 -15.91
C GLY A 100 -23.94 -23.19 -15.20
N GLY A 101 -23.34 -24.07 -15.99
CA GLY A 101 -22.59 -25.27 -15.57
C GLY A 101 -21.30 -25.00 -14.79
N PRO A 102 -20.50 -26.06 -14.53
CA PRO A 102 -19.59 -26.12 -13.39
C PRO A 102 -18.41 -25.15 -13.57
N GLN A 103 -18.42 -24.09 -12.76
CA GLN A 103 -17.27 -23.21 -12.61
C GLN A 103 -16.18 -23.98 -11.86
N GLY A 104 -15.00 -24.07 -12.49
CA GLY A 104 -13.83 -24.73 -11.94
C GLY A 104 -13.44 -24.14 -10.57
N ALA A 105 -13.03 -25.02 -9.68
CA ALA A 105 -12.58 -24.72 -8.32
C ALA A 105 -11.38 -23.77 -8.32
N ALA A 106 -11.63 -22.47 -8.23
CA ALA A 106 -10.65 -21.49 -7.79
C ALA A 106 -10.63 -21.47 -6.25
N GLY A 107 -9.45 -21.62 -5.65
CA GLY A 107 -9.26 -21.73 -4.21
C GLY A 107 -9.85 -20.53 -3.45
N PHE A 108 -10.68 -20.82 -2.46
CA PHE A 108 -11.43 -19.86 -1.63
C PHE A 108 -10.61 -19.18 -0.55
N VAL A 109 -9.31 -19.46 -0.49
CA VAL A 109 -8.43 -18.82 0.48
C VAL A 109 -7.52 -17.87 -0.28
N ARG A 110 -7.99 -16.63 -0.39
CA ARG A 110 -7.24 -15.53 -1.02
C ARG A 110 -6.16 -15.08 -0.06
N THR A 111 -4.92 -15.25 -0.49
CA THR A 111 -3.74 -14.73 0.19
C THR A 111 -2.98 -13.82 -0.76
N ASP A 112 -2.55 -12.68 -0.24
CA ASP A 112 -1.64 -11.81 -0.96
C ASP A 112 -0.18 -12.31 -0.88
N LEU A 113 0.12 -13.25 0.01
CA LEU A 113 1.47 -13.80 0.19
C LEU A 113 1.79 -14.94 -0.80
N ALA A 114 2.94 -14.86 -1.46
CA ALA A 114 3.43 -15.88 -2.38
C ALA A 114 3.78 -17.19 -1.67
N LEU A 115 4.38 -17.12 -0.48
CA LEU A 115 4.75 -18.30 0.28
C LEU A 115 3.53 -19.14 0.72
N GLU A 116 2.43 -18.46 1.05
CA GLU A 116 1.17 -19.14 1.39
C GLU A 116 0.52 -19.81 0.17
N ALA A 117 0.73 -19.27 -1.04
CA ALA A 117 0.26 -19.84 -2.29
C ALA A 117 1.05 -21.08 -2.73
N VAL A 118 2.36 -21.11 -2.46
CA VAL A 118 3.21 -22.29 -2.72
C VAL A 118 2.84 -23.46 -1.80
N GLY A 119 2.46 -23.17 -0.55
CA GLY A 119 2.16 -24.18 0.47
C GLY A 119 3.40 -25.03 0.84
N ALA A 120 3.25 -25.96 1.79
CA ALA A 120 4.34 -26.85 2.23
C ALA A 120 4.74 -27.94 1.19
N SER A 121 4.40 -27.76 -0.08
CA SER A 121 4.48 -28.81 -1.09
C SER A 121 5.79 -28.77 -1.89
N HIS A 122 6.36 -29.96 -2.09
CA HIS A 122 7.48 -30.39 -2.92
C HIS A 122 7.88 -29.49 -4.12
N PRO A 123 9.16 -29.54 -4.56
CA PRO A 123 9.65 -28.74 -5.68
C PRO A 123 8.73 -28.84 -6.89
N MET A 124 8.04 -27.73 -7.19
CA MET A 124 7.13 -27.63 -8.31
C MET A 124 7.93 -27.23 -9.56
N PRO A 125 7.75 -27.91 -10.71
CA PRO A 125 8.32 -27.44 -11.97
C PRO A 125 7.89 -25.99 -12.25
N GLY A 126 8.85 -25.12 -12.55
CA GLY A 126 8.60 -23.70 -12.79
C GLY A 126 8.62 -22.80 -11.55
N VAL A 127 8.96 -23.34 -10.37
CA VAL A 127 9.12 -22.59 -9.12
C VAL A 127 10.48 -22.92 -8.50
N ARG A 128 11.28 -21.89 -8.21
CA ARG A 128 12.53 -22.03 -7.43
C ARG A 128 12.32 -21.41 -6.06
N VAL A 129 12.72 -22.12 -5.00
CA VAL A 129 12.61 -21.67 -3.61
C VAL A 129 13.98 -21.75 -2.96
N GLU A 130 14.39 -20.66 -2.34
CA GLU A 130 15.62 -20.57 -1.54
C GLU A 130 15.29 -20.01 -0.16
N GLU A 131 15.85 -20.61 0.89
CA GLU A 131 15.62 -20.18 2.28
C GLU A 131 16.94 -19.79 2.94
N GLU A 132 16.95 -18.65 3.63
CA GLU A 132 18.06 -18.16 4.45
C GLU A 132 17.55 -17.90 5.86
N ARG A 133 18.15 -18.55 6.87
CA ARG A 133 17.83 -18.32 8.28
C ARG A 133 18.85 -17.38 8.90
N GLY A 134 18.37 -16.31 9.51
CA GLY A 134 19.17 -15.38 10.29
C GLY A 134 18.77 -15.35 11.75
N GLN A 135 19.34 -14.40 12.50
CA GLN A 135 19.05 -14.24 13.92
C GLN A 135 17.69 -13.58 14.15
N GLY A 136 16.67 -14.41 14.38
CA GLY A 136 15.31 -13.99 14.66
C GLY A 136 14.46 -13.72 13.41
N TYR A 137 14.94 -14.10 12.22
CA TYR A 137 14.18 -13.99 10.98
C TYR A 137 14.50 -15.14 10.01
N VAL A 138 13.59 -15.37 9.05
CA VAL A 138 13.75 -16.29 7.92
C VAL A 138 13.43 -15.52 6.64
N VAL A 139 14.29 -15.63 5.63
CA VAL A 139 14.08 -15.07 4.29
C VAL A 139 13.81 -16.21 3.34
N THR A 140 12.66 -16.20 2.68
CA THR A 140 12.29 -17.17 1.66
C THR A 140 12.16 -16.45 0.32
N ARG A 141 12.97 -16.84 -0.65
CA ARG A 141 12.97 -16.29 -2.01
C ARG A 141 12.28 -17.29 -2.93
N VAL A 142 11.23 -16.85 -3.60
CA VAL A 142 10.46 -17.65 -4.56
C VAL A 142 10.56 -17.00 -5.92
N THR A 143 11.02 -17.75 -6.92
CA THR A 143 11.02 -17.30 -8.32
C THR A 143 10.04 -18.16 -9.12
N VAL A 144 9.02 -17.53 -9.69
CA VAL A 144 8.04 -18.16 -10.56
C VAL A 144 8.46 -17.92 -12.01
N THR A 145 8.86 -18.98 -12.71
CA THR A 145 9.45 -18.88 -14.05
C THR A 145 8.52 -19.34 -15.17
N SER A 146 7.47 -20.13 -14.89
CA SER A 146 6.58 -20.66 -15.93
C SER A 146 5.14 -20.14 -15.81
N PRO A 147 4.42 -19.94 -16.95
CA PRO A 147 3.01 -19.59 -16.94
C PRO A 147 2.12 -20.66 -16.28
N GLU A 148 2.45 -21.95 -16.40
CA GLU A 148 1.67 -23.00 -15.73
C GLU A 148 1.82 -22.91 -14.20
N ALA A 149 3.03 -22.63 -13.71
CA ALA A 149 3.28 -22.40 -12.29
C ALA A 149 2.53 -21.16 -11.81
N ALA A 150 2.53 -20.08 -12.60
CA ALA A 150 1.78 -18.86 -12.28
C ALA A 150 0.27 -19.11 -12.17
N GLN A 151 -0.31 -19.88 -13.09
CA GLN A 151 -1.73 -20.23 -13.06
C GLN A 151 -2.08 -21.11 -11.86
N ARG A 152 -1.23 -22.10 -11.54
CA ARG A 152 -1.43 -22.98 -10.37
C ARG A 152 -1.30 -22.25 -9.03
N LEU A 153 -0.35 -21.32 -8.94
CA LEU A 153 -0.11 -20.52 -7.73
C LEU A 153 -1.06 -19.33 -7.60
N GLY A 154 -1.73 -18.93 -8.69
CA GLY A 154 -2.50 -17.68 -8.73
C GLY A 154 -1.61 -16.45 -8.52
N LYS A 155 -0.31 -16.54 -8.86
CA LYS A 155 0.67 -15.45 -8.73
C LYS A 155 1.38 -15.26 -10.06
N PRO A 156 1.51 -14.03 -10.57
CA PRO A 156 2.19 -13.79 -11.84
C PRO A 156 3.66 -14.22 -11.80
N PRO A 157 4.28 -14.55 -12.96
CA PRO A 157 5.72 -14.84 -13.03
C PRO A 157 6.54 -13.66 -12.51
N GLY A 158 7.58 -13.95 -11.72
CA GLY A 158 8.43 -12.94 -11.10
C GLY A 158 9.13 -13.45 -9.85
N ARG A 159 9.82 -12.55 -9.16
CA ARG A 159 10.56 -12.80 -7.92
C ARG A 159 9.79 -12.26 -6.72
N TYR A 160 9.63 -13.12 -5.73
CA TYR A 160 9.00 -12.84 -4.46
C TYR A 160 10.00 -13.11 -3.34
N VAL A 161 10.09 -12.21 -2.37
CA VAL A 161 10.92 -12.39 -1.18
C VAL A 161 10.05 -12.19 0.04
N THR A 162 9.97 -13.20 0.89
CA THR A 162 9.21 -13.16 2.14
C THR A 162 10.19 -13.15 3.30
N ILE A 163 10.11 -12.12 4.14
CA ILE A 163 10.89 -12.00 5.37
C ILE A 163 9.94 -12.24 6.53
N GLU A 164 10.17 -13.31 7.28
CA GLU A 164 9.36 -13.68 8.45
C GLU A 164 10.15 -13.49 9.74
N SER A 165 9.58 -12.78 10.68
CA SER A 165 10.14 -12.60 12.01
C SER A 165 9.03 -12.57 13.06
N PRO A 166 8.77 -13.70 13.75
CA PRO A 166 7.79 -13.77 14.84
C PRO A 166 8.11 -12.80 15.99
N GLY A 167 9.39 -12.44 16.15
CA GLY A 167 9.86 -11.53 17.19
C GLY A 167 9.40 -10.08 17.03
N PHE A 168 8.81 -9.69 15.90
CA PHE A 168 8.25 -8.33 15.73
C PHE A 168 7.21 -7.98 16.81
N ARG A 169 6.43 -8.96 17.29
CA ARG A 169 5.45 -8.76 18.37
C ARG A 169 6.09 -8.38 19.70
N GLN A 170 7.37 -8.69 19.88
CA GLN A 170 8.12 -8.43 21.11
C GLN A 170 8.77 -7.04 21.11
N ARG A 171 8.66 -6.30 20.01
CA ARG A 171 9.14 -4.91 19.89
C ARG A 171 10.65 -4.76 20.17
N ASP A 172 11.43 -5.78 19.81
CA ASP A 172 12.89 -5.77 19.92
C ASP A 172 13.49 -4.85 18.86
N ARG A 173 14.05 -3.72 19.30
CA ARG A 173 14.69 -2.73 18.41
C ARG A 173 15.88 -3.29 17.63
N GLN A 174 16.68 -4.17 18.24
CA GLN A 174 17.83 -4.74 17.55
C GLN A 174 17.36 -5.68 16.44
N LEU A 175 16.28 -6.43 16.68
CA LEU A 175 15.66 -7.26 15.65
C LEU A 175 15.08 -6.40 14.52
N GLN A 176 14.38 -5.32 14.86
CA GLN A 176 13.85 -4.36 13.88
C GLN A 176 14.96 -3.79 12.98
N GLU A 177 16.09 -3.37 13.56
CA GLU A 177 17.26 -2.91 12.80
C GLU A 177 17.84 -4.01 11.90
N ARG A 178 17.97 -5.24 12.41
CA ARG A 178 18.44 -6.38 11.59
C ARG A 178 17.51 -6.65 10.41
N VAL A 179 16.19 -6.67 10.64
CA VAL A 179 15.23 -6.92 9.57
C VAL A 179 15.18 -5.77 8.57
N ALA A 180 15.32 -4.51 9.00
CA ALA A 180 15.44 -3.37 8.09
C ALA A 180 16.66 -3.51 7.15
N ASN A 181 17.80 -3.96 7.67
CA ASN A 181 18.99 -4.20 6.85
C ASN A 181 18.80 -5.37 5.86
N VAL A 182 18.10 -6.43 6.28
CA VAL A 182 17.74 -7.54 5.40
C VAL A 182 16.79 -7.07 4.30
N LEU A 183 15.75 -6.30 4.64
CA LEU A 183 14.85 -5.67 3.68
C LEU A 183 15.61 -4.81 2.68
N ALA A 184 16.55 -3.99 3.16
CA ALA A 184 17.37 -3.14 2.29
C ALA A 184 18.19 -3.96 1.29
N ARG A 185 18.83 -5.05 1.75
CA ARG A 185 19.61 -5.96 0.90
C ARG A 185 18.74 -6.65 -0.15
N GLU A 186 17.61 -7.21 0.26
CA GLU A 186 16.72 -7.94 -0.66
C GLU A 186 16.06 -7.00 -1.67
N LEU A 187 15.65 -5.80 -1.24
CA LEU A 187 15.13 -4.77 -2.12
C LEU A 187 16.20 -4.27 -3.09
N GLY A 188 17.41 -4.00 -2.59
CA GLY A 188 18.55 -3.54 -3.41
C GLY A 188 18.86 -4.48 -4.57
N ALA A 189 18.69 -5.79 -4.36
CA ALA A 189 18.85 -6.81 -5.41
C ALA A 189 17.74 -6.80 -6.49
N MET A 190 16.68 -6.01 -6.31
CA MET A 190 15.60 -5.77 -7.29
C MET A 190 15.65 -4.36 -7.89
N LEU A 191 16.47 -3.46 -7.36
CA LEU A 191 16.58 -2.09 -7.87
C LEU A 191 17.49 -2.03 -9.10
N PRO A 192 17.32 -1.02 -9.97
CA PRO A 192 18.26 -0.76 -11.05
C PRO A 192 19.67 -0.49 -10.49
N ASP A 193 20.68 -1.10 -11.12
CA ASP A 193 22.10 -0.86 -10.83
C ASP A 193 22.58 0.42 -11.52
N ARG A 194 21.96 1.55 -11.14
CA ARG A 194 22.24 2.88 -11.65
C ARG A 194 22.24 3.89 -10.50
N PRO A 195 23.37 4.59 -10.25
CA PRO A 195 23.44 5.59 -9.16
C PRO A 195 22.53 6.79 -9.37
N ASP A 196 22.16 7.10 -10.62
CA ASP A 196 21.32 8.22 -11.03
C ASP A 196 19.83 7.85 -11.14
N ALA A 197 19.46 6.59 -10.85
CA ALA A 197 18.09 6.13 -10.94
C ALA A 197 17.16 6.93 -10.01
N SER A 198 15.98 7.25 -10.52
CA SER A 198 14.93 7.98 -9.83
C SER A 198 13.78 7.05 -9.45
N PHE A 199 13.24 7.24 -8.25
CA PHE A 199 12.22 6.38 -7.66
C PHE A 199 10.99 7.18 -7.30
N PHE A 200 9.83 6.56 -7.47
CA PHE A 200 8.56 7.05 -6.96
C PHE A 200 7.95 6.04 -6.00
N VAL A 201 7.98 6.37 -4.71
CA VAL A 201 7.44 5.52 -3.65
C VAL A 201 5.98 5.87 -3.40
N VAL A 202 5.09 4.89 -3.48
CA VAL A 202 3.65 5.09 -3.30
C VAL A 202 3.19 4.34 -2.05
N GLY A 203 2.68 5.07 -1.08
CA GLY A 203 2.05 4.51 0.12
C GLY A 203 0.57 4.26 -0.13
N LEU A 204 0.21 3.03 -0.46
CA LEU A 204 -1.17 2.61 -0.67
C LEU A 204 -1.90 2.40 0.65
N GLY A 205 -3.20 2.65 0.62
CA GLY A 205 -4.09 2.41 1.75
C GLY A 205 -4.86 3.65 2.22
N ASN A 206 -5.78 3.42 3.14
CA ASN A 206 -6.62 4.42 3.76
C ASN A 206 -6.08 4.79 5.15
N TRP A 207 -5.54 6.00 5.31
CA TRP A 207 -5.05 6.49 6.59
C TRP A 207 -6.12 6.59 7.70
N ASN A 208 -7.41 6.59 7.34
CA ASN A 208 -8.51 6.56 8.32
C ASN A 208 -8.80 5.15 8.87
N ALA A 209 -8.29 4.11 8.23
CA ALA A 209 -8.41 2.72 8.69
C ALA A 209 -7.05 2.25 9.19
N THR A 210 -6.89 2.14 10.51
CA THR A 210 -5.61 1.80 11.15
C THR A 210 -4.88 0.60 10.52
N PRO A 211 -5.50 -0.57 10.30
CA PRO A 211 -4.80 -1.69 9.66
C PRO A 211 -4.42 -1.45 8.19
N ASP A 212 -5.03 -0.47 7.52
CA ASP A 212 -4.78 -0.11 6.12
C ASP A 212 -3.88 1.14 6.00
N SER A 213 -3.38 1.67 7.13
CA SER A 213 -2.62 2.93 7.16
C SER A 213 -1.10 2.75 6.95
N LEU A 214 -0.63 1.52 6.77
CA LEU A 214 0.80 1.21 6.69
C LEU A 214 1.53 1.97 5.58
N GLY A 215 1.00 1.98 4.35
CA GLY A 215 1.61 2.70 3.23
C GLY A 215 1.79 4.20 3.51
N PRO A 216 0.71 4.92 3.91
CA PRO A 216 0.81 6.31 4.38
C PRO A 216 1.85 6.52 5.48
N GLU A 217 1.88 5.65 6.51
CA GLU A 217 2.84 5.74 7.62
C GLU A 217 4.30 5.52 7.18
N VAL A 218 4.53 4.65 6.19
CA VAL A 218 5.86 4.46 5.59
C VAL A 218 6.29 5.70 4.82
N VAL A 219 5.42 6.25 3.98
CA VAL A 219 5.71 7.49 3.22
C VAL A 219 6.02 8.65 4.15
N HIS A 220 5.31 8.78 5.27
CA HIS A 220 5.56 9.81 6.27
C HIS A 220 6.97 9.78 6.87
N ARG A 221 7.63 8.61 6.90
CA ARG A 221 8.96 8.39 7.47
C ARG A 221 10.07 8.28 6.41
N LEU A 222 9.72 8.41 5.14
CA LEU A 222 10.68 8.25 4.05
C LEU A 222 11.50 9.54 3.86
N LEU A 223 12.79 9.39 3.57
CA LEU A 223 13.62 10.52 3.16
C LEU A 223 13.32 10.86 1.69
N VAL A 224 12.60 11.95 1.47
CA VAL A 224 12.24 12.42 0.11
C VAL A 224 13.31 13.38 -0.39
N THR A 225 13.90 13.09 -1.56
CA THR A 225 15.13 13.75 -2.03
C THR A 225 15.03 14.30 -3.44
N ARG A 226 13.94 14.06 -4.17
CA ARG A 226 13.77 14.55 -5.55
C ARG A 226 13.92 16.07 -5.66
N HIS A 227 13.37 16.80 -4.69
CA HIS A 227 13.44 18.28 -4.65
C HIS A 227 14.82 18.81 -4.25
N LEU A 228 15.72 17.95 -3.76
CA LEU A 228 17.06 18.32 -3.30
C LEU A 228 18.14 18.13 -4.37
N GLN A 229 17.82 17.47 -5.48
CA GLN A 229 18.82 17.02 -6.46
C GLN A 229 19.68 18.15 -7.04
N GLU A 230 19.13 19.37 -7.14
CA GLU A 230 19.86 20.55 -7.62
C GLU A 230 20.86 21.10 -6.59
N TYR A 231 20.66 20.78 -5.31
CA TYR A 231 21.49 21.23 -4.18
C TYR A 231 22.50 20.17 -3.72
N VAL A 232 22.40 18.94 -4.22
CA VAL A 232 23.33 17.86 -3.88
C VAL A 232 24.67 18.09 -4.58
N PRO A 233 25.78 18.23 -3.83
CA PRO A 233 27.12 18.35 -4.41
C PRO A 233 27.47 17.19 -5.35
N GLU A 234 28.19 17.47 -6.44
CA GLU A 234 28.58 16.46 -7.46
C GLU A 234 29.29 15.24 -6.86
N ASN A 235 30.11 15.42 -5.83
CA ASN A 235 30.82 14.34 -5.13
C ASN A 235 29.90 13.40 -4.32
N LEU A 236 28.67 13.84 -4.02
CA LEU A 236 27.67 13.08 -3.28
C LEU A 236 26.59 12.48 -4.22
N LYS A 237 26.62 12.82 -5.51
CA LYS A 237 25.73 12.20 -6.52
C LYS A 237 25.97 10.71 -6.62
N GLY A 238 24.89 9.94 -6.62
CA GLY A 238 24.90 8.48 -6.53
C GLY A 238 24.87 7.94 -5.10
N GLY A 239 25.11 8.78 -4.09
CA GLY A 239 24.92 8.46 -2.67
C GLY A 239 23.49 8.73 -2.19
N LEU A 240 22.88 9.80 -2.71
CA LEU A 240 21.51 10.23 -2.45
C LEU A 240 20.67 10.17 -3.73
N ARG A 241 20.10 9.00 -4.04
CA ARG A 241 19.26 8.84 -5.23
C ARG A 241 18.00 9.71 -5.16
N SER A 242 17.44 10.06 -6.32
CA SER A 242 16.25 10.91 -6.44
C SER A 242 14.99 10.13 -6.06
N VAL A 243 14.35 10.49 -4.95
CA VAL A 243 13.15 9.82 -4.44
C VAL A 243 12.01 10.84 -4.32
N ALA A 244 10.91 10.57 -5.02
CA ALA A 244 9.61 11.20 -4.78
C ALA A 244 8.72 10.23 -4.01
N ALA A 245 7.80 10.73 -3.21
CA ALA A 245 6.84 9.89 -2.50
C ALA A 245 5.45 10.51 -2.44
N LEU A 246 4.41 9.67 -2.44
CA LEU A 246 3.02 10.10 -2.27
C LEU A 246 2.19 9.01 -1.59
N ALA A 247 1.30 9.42 -0.70
CA ALA A 247 0.18 8.59 -0.24
C ALA A 247 -1.13 9.13 -0.87
N PRO A 248 -1.60 8.54 -1.99
CA PRO A 248 -2.73 9.09 -2.76
C PRO A 248 -4.08 8.93 -2.05
N GLY A 249 -4.16 8.04 -1.07
CA GLY A 249 -5.42 7.65 -0.43
C GLY A 249 -6.25 6.72 -1.31
N VAL A 250 -7.54 6.63 -0.98
CA VAL A 250 -8.50 5.73 -1.62
C VAL A 250 -9.60 6.51 -2.32
N LEU A 251 -10.25 5.88 -3.31
CA LEU A 251 -11.34 6.45 -4.10
C LEU A 251 -12.41 7.15 -3.23
N GLY A 252 -12.80 6.54 -2.11
CA GLY A 252 -13.83 7.09 -1.22
C GLY A 252 -13.46 8.42 -0.55
N LEU A 253 -12.17 8.79 -0.55
CA LEU A 253 -11.69 10.05 0.01
C LEU A 253 -11.43 11.11 -1.07
N THR A 254 -10.91 10.68 -2.23
CA THR A 254 -10.42 11.58 -3.28
C THR A 254 -11.40 11.75 -4.44
N GLY A 255 -12.29 10.78 -4.67
CA GLY A 255 -13.11 10.68 -5.88
C GLY A 255 -12.32 10.28 -7.14
N ILE A 256 -11.03 9.97 -7.01
CA ILE A 256 -10.14 9.56 -8.11
C ILE A 256 -9.58 8.19 -7.77
N GLU A 257 -9.58 7.28 -8.74
CA GLU A 257 -8.96 5.98 -8.56
C GLU A 257 -7.47 6.11 -8.25
N THR A 258 -7.00 5.36 -7.26
CA THR A 258 -5.60 5.42 -6.81
C THR A 258 -4.64 5.12 -7.96
N GLY A 259 -5.00 4.18 -8.85
CA GLY A 259 -4.21 3.87 -10.05
C GLY A 259 -4.08 5.04 -11.02
N ASP A 260 -5.12 5.86 -11.19
CA ASP A 260 -5.09 7.03 -12.08
C ASP A 260 -4.20 8.13 -11.53
N VAL A 261 -4.24 8.36 -10.21
CA VAL A 261 -3.34 9.31 -9.53
C VAL A 261 -1.88 8.91 -9.74
N ILE A 262 -1.56 7.62 -9.50
CA ILE A 262 -0.21 7.08 -9.67
C ILE A 262 0.23 7.23 -11.12
N ARG A 263 -0.61 6.83 -12.07
CA ARG A 263 -0.31 6.89 -13.51
C ARG A 263 -0.07 8.32 -13.99
N GLY A 264 -0.91 9.27 -13.57
CA GLY A 264 -0.77 10.68 -13.92
C GLY A 264 0.57 11.24 -13.44
N ILE A 265 0.97 10.91 -12.21
CA ILE A 265 2.26 11.36 -11.65
C ILE A 265 3.42 10.70 -12.37
N VAL A 266 3.37 9.38 -12.61
CA VAL A 266 4.40 8.65 -13.36
C VAL A 266 4.62 9.26 -14.75
N GLN A 267 3.55 9.61 -15.46
CA GLN A 267 3.65 10.26 -16.78
C GLN A 267 4.32 11.64 -16.71
N GLN A 268 4.07 12.38 -15.63
CA GLN A 268 4.60 13.72 -15.44
C GLN A 268 6.06 13.73 -14.98
N ILE A 269 6.40 12.92 -13.97
CA ILE A 269 7.70 12.98 -13.30
C ILE A 269 8.72 11.99 -13.86
N ARG A 270 8.24 10.99 -14.63
CA ARG A 270 8.98 9.92 -15.32
C ARG A 270 10.07 9.28 -14.44
N PRO A 271 9.68 8.61 -13.33
CA PRO A 271 10.64 7.90 -12.50
C PRO A 271 11.14 6.64 -13.24
N ASP A 272 12.34 6.16 -12.91
CA ASP A 272 12.88 4.92 -13.46
C ASP A 272 12.21 3.67 -12.86
N MET A 273 11.67 3.78 -11.64
CA MET A 273 10.96 2.70 -10.96
C MET A 273 9.92 3.22 -9.97
N VAL A 274 8.82 2.50 -9.83
CA VAL A 274 7.83 2.71 -8.76
C VAL A 274 8.03 1.66 -7.66
N ILE A 275 7.94 2.09 -6.40
CA ILE A 275 7.90 1.19 -5.26
C ILE A 275 6.57 1.39 -4.54
N ALA A 276 5.66 0.42 -4.65
CA ALA A 276 4.37 0.47 -3.97
C ALA A 276 4.49 -0.20 -2.59
N VAL A 277 4.00 0.46 -1.54
CA VAL A 277 3.95 -0.08 -0.17
C VAL A 277 2.49 -0.21 0.24
N ASP A 278 2.07 -1.40 0.63
CA ASP A 278 0.66 -1.71 0.91
C ASP A 278 0.47 -2.59 2.15
N ALA A 279 -0.70 -2.47 2.75
CA ALA A 279 -1.19 -3.42 3.75
C ALA A 279 -1.82 -4.63 3.02
N LEU A 280 -1.47 -5.84 3.45
CA LEU A 280 -1.94 -7.08 2.85
C LEU A 280 -2.90 -7.84 3.78
N ALA A 281 -3.64 -8.79 3.21
CA ALA A 281 -4.33 -9.82 3.97
C ALA A 281 -3.52 -11.12 4.01
N ALA A 282 -3.31 -11.67 5.21
CA ALA A 282 -2.73 -13.01 5.39
C ALA A 282 -3.83 -14.08 5.41
N ARG A 283 -3.45 -15.31 5.06
CA ARG A 283 -4.24 -16.51 5.36
C ARG A 283 -3.97 -17.02 6.77
N ASN A 284 -2.71 -17.02 7.22
CA ASN A 284 -2.37 -17.46 8.56
C ASN A 284 -2.28 -16.27 9.53
N ILE A 285 -3.03 -16.34 10.64
CA ILE A 285 -3.00 -15.37 11.74
C ILE A 285 -1.58 -15.13 12.26
N GLU A 286 -0.74 -16.17 12.29
CA GLU A 286 0.65 -16.10 12.75
C GLU A 286 1.52 -15.17 11.91
N ARG A 287 1.09 -14.76 10.71
CA ARG A 287 1.81 -13.86 9.80
C ARG A 287 1.41 -12.39 9.93
N ILE A 288 0.32 -12.11 10.66
CA ILE A 288 -0.10 -10.73 10.92
C ILE A 288 1.01 -10.02 11.69
N MET A 289 1.50 -8.91 11.10
CA MET A 289 2.57 -8.05 11.61
C MET A 289 3.92 -8.74 11.87
N THR A 290 4.14 -9.91 11.28
CA THR A 290 5.41 -10.63 11.42
C THR A 290 6.06 -10.98 10.08
N THR A 291 5.45 -10.55 8.98
CA THR A 291 5.91 -10.89 7.64
C THR A 291 5.98 -9.64 6.77
N ILE A 292 7.06 -9.50 6.01
CA ILE A 292 7.20 -8.50 4.95
C ILE A 292 7.40 -9.26 3.64
N GLN A 293 6.63 -8.92 2.61
CA GLN A 293 6.78 -9.48 1.28
C GLN A 293 7.25 -8.41 0.30
N ILE A 294 8.24 -8.74 -0.52
CA ILE A 294 8.71 -7.93 -1.64
C ILE A 294 8.39 -8.70 -2.93
N ALA A 295 7.85 -8.03 -3.94
CA ALA A 295 7.55 -8.63 -5.24
C ALA A 295 7.88 -7.67 -6.40
N ASP A 296 8.57 -8.14 -7.43
CA ASP A 296 8.84 -7.36 -8.66
C ASP A 296 7.68 -7.39 -9.68
N THR A 297 6.59 -8.08 -9.34
CA THR A 297 5.40 -8.19 -10.18
C THR A 297 4.41 -7.04 -9.99
N GLY A 298 4.69 -6.15 -9.03
CA GLY A 298 3.78 -5.11 -8.58
C GLY A 298 2.75 -5.64 -7.58
N ILE A 299 1.64 -4.92 -7.44
CA ILE A 299 0.59 -5.24 -6.47
C ILE A 299 -0.80 -5.13 -7.08
N HIS A 300 -1.71 -5.96 -6.59
CA HIS A 300 -3.14 -5.89 -6.87
C HIS A 300 -3.83 -5.45 -5.57
N PRO A 301 -4.03 -4.14 -5.36
CA PRO A 301 -4.50 -3.63 -4.08
C PRO A 301 -5.87 -4.22 -3.73
N GLY A 302 -6.00 -4.81 -2.53
CA GLY A 302 -7.25 -5.41 -2.08
C GLY A 302 -7.61 -6.76 -2.72
N SER A 303 -6.69 -7.42 -3.46
CA SER A 303 -6.96 -8.77 -3.99
C SER A 303 -7.27 -9.79 -2.91
N GLY A 304 -6.56 -9.71 -1.77
CA GLY A 304 -6.84 -10.50 -0.58
C GLY A 304 -8.22 -10.19 -0.04
N VAL A 305 -8.62 -8.92 -0.01
CA VAL A 305 -9.88 -8.40 0.55
C VAL A 305 -11.09 -8.53 -0.40
N GLY A 306 -10.89 -9.13 -1.59
CA GLY A 306 -11.96 -9.32 -2.58
C GLY A 306 -12.33 -8.07 -3.38
N ASN A 307 -11.56 -6.99 -3.26
CA ASN A 307 -11.78 -5.76 -4.01
C ASN A 307 -10.92 -5.76 -5.28
N HIS A 308 -11.55 -5.56 -6.44
CA HIS A 308 -10.86 -5.52 -7.73
C HIS A 308 -10.41 -4.09 -8.05
N ARG A 309 -9.44 -3.56 -7.29
CA ARG A 309 -8.86 -2.25 -7.60
C ARG A 309 -7.92 -2.37 -8.80
N ALA A 310 -7.69 -1.26 -9.49
CA ALA A 310 -6.70 -1.18 -10.56
C ALA A 310 -5.33 -1.65 -10.04
N ALA A 311 -4.75 -2.62 -10.73
CA ALA A 311 -3.44 -3.15 -10.39
C ALA A 311 -2.36 -2.07 -10.55
N VAL A 312 -1.36 -2.08 -9.68
CA VAL A 312 -0.18 -1.22 -9.77
C VAL A 312 1.00 -2.12 -10.16
N THR A 313 1.16 -2.29 -11.47
CA THR A 313 2.16 -3.19 -12.05
C THR A 313 2.87 -2.55 -13.24
N GLN A 314 3.96 -3.17 -13.69
CA GLN A 314 4.68 -2.71 -14.87
C GLN A 314 3.80 -2.65 -16.12
N GLN A 315 2.86 -3.58 -16.27
CA GLN A 315 1.92 -3.59 -17.41
C GLN A 315 0.99 -2.37 -17.39
N THR A 316 0.57 -1.92 -16.20
CA THR A 316 -0.34 -0.78 -16.05
C THR A 316 0.36 0.57 -16.15
N LEU A 317 1.59 0.68 -15.63
CA LEU A 317 2.33 1.94 -15.54
C LEU A 317 3.36 2.13 -16.66
N GLY A 318 3.77 1.06 -17.34
CA GLY A 318 4.79 1.08 -18.40
C GLY A 318 6.24 1.18 -17.92
N ILE A 319 6.46 1.19 -16.60
CA ILE A 319 7.79 1.24 -15.96
C ILE A 319 7.91 0.16 -14.88
N PRO A 320 9.13 -0.27 -14.51
CA PRO A 320 9.33 -1.27 -13.45
C PRO A 320 8.61 -0.92 -12.14
N VAL A 321 7.99 -1.91 -11.50
CA VAL A 321 7.30 -1.75 -10.23
C VAL A 321 7.77 -2.83 -9.26
N VAL A 322 8.18 -2.43 -8.07
CA VAL A 322 8.37 -3.33 -6.93
C VAL A 322 7.28 -3.04 -5.90
N ALA A 323 6.66 -4.07 -5.35
CA ALA A 323 5.70 -3.98 -4.27
C ALA A 323 6.31 -4.48 -2.97
N ILE A 324 6.02 -3.78 -1.87
CA ILE A 324 6.30 -4.19 -0.50
C ILE A 324 4.96 -4.30 0.22
N GLY A 325 4.64 -5.49 0.71
CA GLY A 325 3.38 -5.76 1.39
C GLY A 325 3.61 -6.35 2.77
N VAL A 326 2.83 -5.92 3.75
CA VAL A 326 2.85 -6.48 5.11
C VAL A 326 1.43 -6.89 5.49
N PRO A 327 1.21 -8.13 5.95
CA PRO A 327 -0.11 -8.54 6.39
C PRO A 327 -0.52 -7.86 7.70
N THR A 328 -1.62 -7.13 7.67
CA THR A 328 -2.18 -6.41 8.84
C THR A 328 -3.51 -6.99 9.29
N VAL A 329 -4.18 -7.74 8.42
CA VAL A 329 -5.51 -8.33 8.64
C VAL A 329 -5.56 -9.78 8.17
N VAL A 330 -6.58 -10.48 8.66
CA VAL A 330 -7.04 -11.78 8.15
C VAL A 330 -8.56 -11.74 8.03
N HIS A 331 -9.12 -12.52 7.12
CA HIS A 331 -10.57 -12.62 7.02
C HIS A 331 -11.17 -13.43 8.15
N ALA A 332 -12.33 -12.99 8.65
CA ALA A 332 -13.07 -13.71 9.68
C ALA A 332 -13.44 -15.14 9.24
N HIS A 333 -13.79 -15.34 7.97
CA HIS A 333 -14.10 -16.68 7.44
C HIS A 333 -12.88 -17.61 7.50
N THR A 334 -11.66 -17.08 7.35
CA THR A 334 -10.43 -17.87 7.44
C THR A 334 -10.20 -18.33 8.88
N ILE A 335 -10.39 -17.44 9.86
CA ILE A 335 -10.32 -17.82 11.29
C ILE A 335 -11.37 -18.88 11.65
N ALA A 336 -12.62 -18.68 11.21
CA ALA A 336 -13.71 -19.61 11.47
C ALA A 336 -13.42 -20.99 10.87
N TYR A 337 -12.89 -21.02 9.65
CA TYR A 337 -12.49 -22.24 8.96
C TYR A 337 -11.38 -22.97 9.71
N ASP A 338 -10.29 -22.27 10.06
CA ASP A 338 -9.14 -22.87 10.76
C ASP A 338 -9.56 -23.41 12.14
N THR A 339 -10.48 -22.73 12.82
CA THR A 339 -11.04 -23.17 14.10
C THR A 339 -11.88 -24.43 13.94
N LEU A 340 -12.77 -24.47 12.94
CA LEU A 340 -13.60 -25.64 12.65
C LEU A 340 -12.74 -26.84 12.28
N ASP A 341 -11.70 -26.62 11.47
CA ASP A 341 -10.76 -27.66 11.06
C ASP A 341 -9.96 -28.21 12.25
N ALA A 342 -9.42 -27.33 13.11
CA ALA A 342 -8.69 -27.72 14.31
C ALA A 342 -9.57 -28.51 15.30
N LEU A 343 -10.80 -28.05 15.55
CA LEU A 343 -11.78 -28.76 16.39
C LEU A 343 -12.08 -30.14 15.85
N THR A 344 -12.31 -30.22 14.54
CA THR A 344 -12.63 -31.48 13.88
C THR A 344 -11.47 -32.47 13.99
N ARG A 345 -10.24 -32.03 13.74
CA ARG A 345 -9.04 -32.87 13.90
C ARG A 345 -8.87 -33.36 15.34
N SER A 346 -9.16 -32.53 16.34
CA SER A 346 -9.01 -32.88 17.75
C SER A 346 -10.12 -33.82 18.27
N LEU A 347 -11.32 -33.77 17.70
CA LEU A 347 -12.51 -34.43 18.26
C LEU A 347 -13.11 -35.52 17.36
N GLN A 348 -12.53 -35.78 16.19
CA GLN A 348 -12.98 -36.80 15.24
C GLN A 348 -13.15 -38.19 15.86
N GLU A 349 -12.26 -38.57 16.79
CA GLU A 349 -12.32 -39.88 17.47
C GLU A 349 -13.40 -39.92 18.56
N GLN A 350 -13.76 -38.75 19.11
CA GLN A 350 -14.65 -38.63 20.27
C GLN A 350 -16.14 -38.52 19.88
N SER A 351 -16.44 -38.10 18.64
CA SER A 351 -17.83 -37.96 18.18
C SER A 351 -17.99 -38.31 16.70
N ALA A 352 -19.06 -39.03 16.39
CA ALA A 352 -19.47 -39.28 15.02
C ALA A 352 -19.76 -37.97 14.27
N LEU A 353 -20.30 -36.95 14.96
CA LEU A 353 -20.57 -35.63 14.38
C LEU A 353 -19.29 -34.97 13.86
N PHE A 354 -18.23 -34.93 14.66
CA PHE A 354 -16.94 -34.33 14.26
C PHE A 354 -16.28 -35.14 13.14
N ARG A 355 -16.43 -36.46 13.12
CA ARG A 355 -15.99 -37.30 11.99
C ARG A 355 -16.69 -36.92 10.69
N THR A 356 -18.01 -36.79 10.72
CA THR A 356 -18.82 -36.39 9.55
C THR A 356 -18.46 -34.97 9.10
N LEU A 357 -18.35 -34.03 10.03
CA LEU A 357 -17.89 -32.67 9.73
C LEU A 357 -16.50 -32.67 9.12
N GLY A 358 -15.60 -33.57 9.54
CA GLY A 358 -14.23 -33.64 9.03
C GLY A 358 -14.18 -34.08 7.58
N GLN A 359 -15.03 -35.05 7.23
CA GLN A 359 -15.18 -35.61 5.89
C GLN A 359 -16.02 -34.73 4.95
N MET A 360 -16.70 -33.72 5.48
CA MET A 360 -17.48 -32.78 4.68
C MET A 360 -16.57 -32.05 3.68
N PRO A 361 -16.98 -31.94 2.39
CA PRO A 361 -16.24 -31.18 1.40
C PRO A 361 -15.95 -29.75 1.88
N GLU A 362 -14.79 -29.20 1.52
CA GLU A 362 -14.44 -27.83 1.92
C GLU A 362 -15.49 -26.81 1.45
N ALA A 363 -16.10 -27.02 0.27
CA ALA A 363 -17.16 -26.17 -0.26
C ALA A 363 -18.38 -26.07 0.68
N ASP A 364 -18.74 -27.17 1.33
CA ASP A 364 -19.90 -27.22 2.22
C ASP A 364 -19.57 -26.62 3.59
N LYS A 365 -18.36 -26.89 4.12
CA LYS A 365 -17.85 -26.19 5.31
C LYS A 365 -17.85 -24.67 5.12
N ARG A 366 -17.50 -24.21 3.92
CA ARG A 366 -17.47 -22.78 3.56
C ARG A 366 -18.87 -22.17 3.58
N ARG A 367 -19.87 -22.83 2.99
CA ARG A 367 -21.27 -22.36 3.03
C ARG A 367 -21.78 -22.21 4.45
N LEU A 368 -21.45 -23.15 5.34
CA LEU A 368 -21.83 -23.05 6.77
C LEU A 368 -21.22 -21.81 7.43
N ILE A 369 -19.96 -21.52 7.14
CA ILE A 369 -19.28 -20.33 7.68
C ILE A 369 -19.89 -19.05 7.10
N GLU A 370 -20.16 -19.02 5.80
CA GLU A 370 -20.81 -17.88 5.12
C GLU A 370 -22.25 -17.63 5.61
N GLU A 371 -23.01 -18.68 5.93
CA GLU A 371 -24.35 -18.55 6.49
C GLU A 371 -24.32 -17.88 7.87
N VAL A 372 -23.34 -18.24 8.71
CA VAL A 372 -23.17 -17.67 10.05
C VAL A 372 -22.63 -16.25 10.01
N LEU A 373 -21.64 -16.00 9.14
CA LEU A 373 -21.06 -14.68 8.92
C LEU A 373 -21.92 -13.80 7.99
N GLY A 374 -23.06 -14.32 7.51
CA GLY A 374 -23.93 -13.75 6.49
C GLY A 374 -24.59 -12.39 6.84
N PRO A 375 -25.55 -11.93 5.99
CA PRO A 375 -25.55 -10.66 5.24
C PRO A 375 -25.57 -9.33 6.02
N ALA A 376 -25.54 -9.36 7.35
CA ALA A 376 -25.67 -8.15 8.18
C ALA A 376 -24.38 -7.33 8.30
N VAL A 377 -23.20 -7.94 8.14
CA VAL A 377 -21.90 -7.30 8.42
C VAL A 377 -20.99 -7.18 7.18
N GLY A 378 -21.28 -7.92 6.09
CA GLY A 378 -20.43 -7.94 4.89
C GLY A 378 -19.09 -8.65 5.11
N ASP A 379 -18.08 -8.31 4.31
CA ASP A 379 -16.73 -8.86 4.44
C ASP A 379 -16.05 -8.37 5.73
N LEU A 380 -15.99 -9.25 6.74
CA LEU A 380 -15.38 -8.94 8.03
C LEU A 380 -13.88 -9.29 8.06
N MET A 381 -13.09 -8.31 8.45
CA MET A 381 -11.65 -8.44 8.72
C MET A 381 -11.37 -8.44 10.22
N VAL A 382 -10.34 -9.18 10.60
CA VAL A 382 -9.88 -9.29 11.97
C VAL A 382 -8.42 -8.84 12.05
N THR A 383 -8.11 -8.05 13.06
CA THR A 383 -6.77 -7.52 13.34
C THR A 383 -6.54 -7.45 14.85
N PRO A 384 -5.29 -7.52 15.35
CA PRO A 384 -5.00 -7.32 16.76
C PRO A 384 -5.48 -5.97 17.29
N LYS A 385 -5.81 -5.92 18.58
CA LYS A 385 -6.27 -4.68 19.24
C LYS A 385 -5.22 -3.56 19.21
N GLU A 386 -3.94 -3.92 19.27
CA GLU A 386 -2.78 -3.01 19.30
C GLU A 386 -2.18 -2.81 17.90
N ILE A 387 -3.01 -2.94 16.86
CA ILE A 387 -2.55 -2.82 15.46
C ILE A 387 -1.95 -1.45 15.15
N ASP A 388 -2.42 -0.39 15.82
CA ASP A 388 -1.88 0.96 15.72
C ASP A 388 -0.37 1.00 16.01
N VAL A 389 0.03 0.44 17.16
CA VAL A 389 1.45 0.37 17.57
C VAL A 389 2.25 -0.49 16.60
N PHE A 390 1.72 -1.63 16.19
CA PHE A 390 2.44 -2.51 15.27
C PHE A 390 2.63 -1.88 13.89
N VAL A 391 1.63 -1.18 13.37
CA VAL A 391 1.72 -0.47 12.08
C VAL A 391 2.78 0.62 12.16
N GLU A 392 2.83 1.37 13.26
CA GLU A 392 3.83 2.42 13.46
C GLU A 392 5.27 1.86 13.46
N GLU A 393 5.49 0.76 14.18
CA GLU A 393 6.81 0.12 14.25
C GLU A 393 7.21 -0.54 12.93
N MET A 394 6.27 -1.23 12.29
CA MET A 394 6.53 -1.83 10.99
C MET A 394 6.78 -0.76 9.92
N ALA A 395 6.05 0.36 9.96
CA ALA A 395 6.30 1.47 9.06
C ALA A 395 7.72 2.02 9.23
N THR A 396 8.21 2.09 10.48
CA THR A 396 9.59 2.49 10.79
C THR A 396 10.61 1.49 10.22
N VAL A 397 10.36 0.19 10.35
CA VAL A 397 11.23 -0.86 9.79
C VAL A 397 11.28 -0.79 8.26
N VAL A 398 10.11 -0.69 7.62
CA VAL A 398 10.00 -0.63 6.15
C VAL A 398 10.63 0.66 5.61
N ALA A 399 10.35 1.81 6.23
CA ALA A 399 10.96 3.08 5.84
C ALA A 399 12.49 3.08 6.03
N SER A 400 12.99 2.48 7.12
CA SER A 400 14.44 2.35 7.36
C SER A 400 15.10 1.47 6.30
N GLY A 401 14.47 0.33 5.95
CA GLY A 401 14.97 -0.55 4.89
C GLY A 401 14.93 0.13 3.51
N LEU A 402 13.87 0.90 3.21
CA LEU A 402 13.77 1.69 1.99
C LEU A 402 14.85 2.78 1.91
N ASN A 403 15.03 3.56 2.98
CA ASN A 403 16.04 4.61 3.03
C ASN A 403 17.46 4.02 2.85
N ALA A 404 17.76 2.89 3.50
CA ALA A 404 19.05 2.21 3.35
C ALA A 404 19.28 1.66 1.92
N ALA A 405 18.23 1.13 1.27
CA ALA A 405 18.34 0.64 -0.11
C ALA A 405 18.46 1.76 -1.15
N LEU A 406 17.73 2.86 -0.95
CA LEU A 406 17.65 3.98 -1.90
C LEU A 406 18.78 4.99 -1.72
N HIS A 407 19.40 5.05 -0.54
CA HIS A 407 20.45 6.01 -0.20
C HIS A 407 21.71 5.31 0.36
N PRO A 408 22.46 4.58 -0.48
CA PRO A 408 23.55 3.71 -0.02
C PRO A 408 24.74 4.45 0.62
N ARG A 409 24.87 5.76 0.44
CA ARG A 409 25.92 6.58 1.07
C ARG A 409 25.36 7.65 2.00
N LEU A 410 24.17 7.46 2.56
CA LEU A 410 23.54 8.46 3.44
C LEU A 410 24.44 8.86 4.62
N ASP A 411 25.16 7.89 5.20
CA ASP A 411 26.05 8.12 6.35
C ASP A 411 27.29 8.98 6.01
N GLU A 412 27.61 9.14 4.72
CA GLU A 412 28.75 9.92 4.22
C GLU A 412 28.34 11.35 3.81
N ILE A 413 27.04 11.66 3.88
CA ILE A 413 26.45 12.91 3.35
C ILE A 413 26.06 13.82 4.51
N ASP A 414 26.72 14.97 4.61
CA ASP A 414 26.25 16.05 5.48
C ASP A 414 25.10 16.80 4.79
N LEU A 415 23.89 16.62 5.31
CA LEU A 415 22.70 17.30 4.82
C LEU A 415 22.48 18.68 5.46
N SER A 416 23.28 19.08 6.46
CA SER A 416 23.11 20.39 7.10
C SER A 416 23.15 21.58 6.13
N PRO A 417 23.97 21.60 5.06
CA PRO A 417 24.00 22.71 4.10
C PRO A 417 22.74 22.83 3.25
N VAL A 418 21.97 21.76 3.12
CA VAL A 418 20.73 21.73 2.31
C VAL A 418 19.53 22.27 3.10
N PHE A 419 19.60 22.22 4.43
CA PHE A 419 18.53 22.64 5.33
C PHE A 419 18.86 23.93 6.12
N ALA A 420 20.00 24.56 5.84
CA ALA A 420 20.37 25.89 6.33
C ALA A 420 19.79 26.96 5.40
#